data_AF-A0AAE3ERX2-F1
#
_entry.id   AF-A0AAE3ERX2-F1
#
_cell.length_a   1.000
_cell.length_b   1.000
_cell.length_c   1.000
_cell.angle_alpha   90.00
_cell.angle_beta   90.00
_cell.angle_gamma   90.00
#
_symmetry.space_group_name_H-M   'P 1'
#
loop_
_entity.id
_entity.type
_entity.pdbx_description
1 polymer ?
#
loop_
_entity_poly.entity_id
_entity_poly.type
_entity_poly.pdbx_seq_one_letter_code
_entity_poly.pdbx_strand_id
1 'polypeptide(L)'
;MLLVYTHKITPRLKYAFKHICTRILGVKVSFTTKIEEFIAHDSLKMSYTRQQLGNEFFIKSHDILFEQGLSDVDIHVHNWGDTKGFFFNGDKSAIPFDIFAASFYLLSRYEEYLPQVRDEYGRFMATESIAFKYDFLHQPVVDIWALKFKETLQNNFPDFSFPKKKYSIKPIIDVPSPYNYKLKGIIRTFGGALKDVIRFKFKSLYDRFMVLFGLKHDPFDTFKYIINKQKQSKFKFIFFFLIGSYSTYDKGVNANKKKFISLIKQVADYCNVGLKISFFAIDNVAVLKKEKLQMEGIINTNLKASRQSYSKLNLPESYRNLIELEIEQDYTMGYVNHIGFRAGSCTPFLFYDLDYEIQTPLKVYPYHLMDYALLKNKSLLDKKKDLNRIINQVKQVNGEFVPIFHNYTFSEEQRWRGFKELFNMILDSVNED
;
A
#
# COMPACT_ATOMS: atom_id res chain seq x y z
N MET A 1 -0.19 -28.10 8.81
CA MET A 1 0.87 -27.07 8.93
C MET A 1 1.96 -27.49 7.97
N LEU A 2 2.52 -26.58 7.18
CA LEU A 2 3.64 -26.90 6.28
C LEU A 2 4.94 -26.97 7.10
N LEU A 3 5.60 -28.13 7.11
CA LEU A 3 6.95 -28.28 7.67
C LEU A 3 8.00 -28.07 6.56
N VAL A 4 8.89 -27.11 6.74
CA VAL A 4 9.97 -26.80 5.80
C VAL A 4 11.30 -27.25 6.39
N TYR A 5 11.94 -28.23 5.75
CA TYR A 5 13.33 -28.55 6.02
C TYR A 5 14.25 -27.54 5.31
N THR A 6 15.26 -27.03 6.00
CA THR A 6 16.31 -26.20 5.41
C THR A 6 17.63 -26.36 6.16
N HIS A 7 18.75 -26.09 5.50
CA HIS A 7 20.08 -26.23 6.11
C HIS A 7 20.39 -25.12 7.14
N LYS A 8 19.73 -23.97 7.05
CA LYS A 8 19.88 -22.85 7.98
C LYS A 8 18.59 -22.05 8.11
N ILE A 9 18.13 -21.82 9.33
CA ILE A 9 16.93 -21.01 9.58
C ILE A 9 17.34 -19.56 9.84
N THR A 10 16.94 -18.64 8.96
CA THR A 10 17.23 -17.20 9.06
C THR A 10 15.96 -16.35 9.23
N PRO A 11 16.08 -15.08 9.66
CA PRO A 11 14.95 -14.15 9.70
C PRO A 11 14.31 -13.91 8.32
N ARG A 12 15.12 -13.75 7.25
CA ARG A 12 14.66 -13.60 5.85
C ARG A 12 13.82 -14.79 5.39
N LEU A 13 14.30 -16.01 5.65
CA LEU A 13 13.58 -17.24 5.32
C LEU A 13 12.25 -17.32 6.07
N LYS A 14 12.26 -17.11 7.39
CA LYS A 14 11.02 -17.09 8.20
C LYS A 14 10.03 -16.05 7.67
N TYR A 15 10.52 -14.87 7.29
CA TYR A 15 9.70 -13.79 6.78
C TYR A 15 8.99 -14.15 5.47
N ALA A 16 9.75 -14.59 4.47
CA ALA A 16 9.25 -14.91 3.14
C ALA A 16 8.20 -16.03 3.19
N PHE A 17 8.53 -17.14 3.85
CA PHE A 17 7.63 -18.28 4.01
C PHE A 17 6.38 -17.91 4.80
N LYS A 18 6.50 -17.14 5.91
CA LYS A 18 5.31 -16.68 6.65
C LYS A 18 4.43 -15.76 5.80
N HIS A 19 4.99 -14.97 4.89
CA HIS A 19 4.18 -14.16 3.98
C HIS A 19 3.41 -15.04 2.99
N ILE A 20 4.11 -15.87 2.21
CA ILE A 20 3.48 -16.74 1.20
C ILE A 20 2.51 -17.73 1.86
N CYS A 21 2.99 -18.57 2.79
CA CYS A 21 2.20 -19.65 3.35
C CYS A 21 1.11 -19.13 4.29
N THR A 22 1.46 -18.30 5.27
CA THR A 22 0.50 -17.90 6.31
C THR A 22 -0.39 -16.74 5.86
N ARG A 23 0.19 -15.66 5.30
CA ARG A 23 -0.57 -14.43 4.99
C ARG A 23 -1.33 -14.54 3.68
N ILE A 24 -0.76 -15.14 2.64
CA ILE A 24 -1.43 -15.32 1.35
C ILE A 24 -2.27 -16.60 1.33
N LEU A 25 -1.70 -17.76 1.65
CA LEU A 25 -2.40 -19.04 1.53
C LEU A 25 -3.19 -19.48 2.77
N GLY A 26 -3.00 -18.83 3.92
CA GLY A 26 -3.69 -19.19 5.17
C GLY A 26 -3.18 -20.48 5.83
N VAL A 27 -2.02 -21.00 5.40
CA VAL A 27 -1.41 -22.23 5.92
C VAL A 27 -0.29 -21.89 6.89
N LYS A 28 -0.39 -22.36 8.14
CA LYS A 28 0.70 -22.22 9.12
C LYS A 28 1.96 -22.92 8.61
N VAL A 29 3.13 -22.32 8.82
CA VAL A 29 4.45 -22.86 8.44
C VAL A 29 5.37 -22.98 9.65
N SER A 30 6.13 -24.08 9.71
CA SER A 30 7.19 -24.36 10.68
C SER A 30 8.47 -24.77 9.96
N PHE A 31 9.61 -24.69 10.66
CA PHE A 31 10.93 -24.92 10.05
C PHE A 31 11.72 -25.90 10.91
N THR A 32 12.49 -26.78 10.26
CA THR A 32 13.44 -27.67 10.93
C THR A 32 14.75 -27.75 10.14
N THR A 33 15.84 -27.98 10.86
CA THR A 33 17.16 -28.31 10.28
C THR A 33 17.49 -29.79 10.46
N LYS A 34 16.61 -30.57 11.10
CA LYS A 34 16.82 -32.00 11.38
C LYS A 34 16.11 -32.84 10.33
N ILE A 35 16.84 -33.75 9.70
CA ILE A 35 16.29 -34.62 8.65
C ILE A 35 15.30 -35.62 9.25
N GLU A 36 15.55 -36.10 10.47
CA GLU A 36 14.70 -37.07 11.16
C GLU A 36 13.31 -36.51 11.42
N GLU A 37 13.23 -35.25 11.87
CA GLU A 37 11.95 -34.52 12.07
C GLU A 37 11.19 -34.33 10.75
N PHE A 38 11.91 -34.10 9.65
CA PHE A 38 11.31 -33.94 8.32
C PHE A 38 10.76 -35.26 7.77
N ILE A 39 11.52 -36.36 7.91
CA ILE A 39 11.11 -37.69 7.47
C ILE A 39 9.86 -38.13 8.23
N ALA A 40 9.85 -37.97 9.56
CA ALA A 40 8.74 -38.38 10.44
C ALA A 40 7.46 -37.52 10.31
N HIS A 41 7.46 -36.46 9.51
CA HIS A 41 6.29 -35.61 9.33
C HIS A 41 5.38 -36.14 8.21
N ASP A 42 4.13 -36.50 8.53
CA ASP A 42 3.20 -37.12 7.58
C ASP A 42 2.21 -36.14 6.92
N SER A 43 2.33 -34.84 7.21
CA SER A 43 1.52 -33.80 6.57
C SER A 43 2.31 -33.02 5.53
N LEU A 44 1.78 -31.87 5.10
CA LEU A 44 2.46 -30.95 4.19
C LEU A 44 3.92 -30.76 4.59
N LYS A 45 4.84 -31.23 3.75
CA LYS A 45 6.27 -31.04 3.96
C LYS A 45 6.99 -30.70 2.67
N MET A 46 8.01 -29.88 2.78
CA MET A 46 8.91 -29.58 1.67
C MET A 46 10.34 -29.35 2.17
N SER A 47 11.31 -29.56 1.30
CA SER A 47 12.70 -29.15 1.53
C SER A 47 13.01 -27.89 0.73
N TYR A 48 13.65 -26.92 1.38
CA TYR A 48 14.14 -25.69 0.80
C TYR A 48 15.64 -25.55 1.07
N THR A 49 16.45 -26.01 0.11
CA THR A 49 17.91 -26.11 0.26
C THR A 49 18.60 -26.17 -1.10
N ARG A 50 19.93 -26.34 -1.14
CA ARG A 50 20.72 -26.35 -2.38
C ARG A 50 20.56 -27.62 -3.22
N GLN A 51 20.33 -28.77 -2.58
CA GLN A 51 20.24 -30.09 -3.20
C GLN A 51 19.03 -30.86 -2.68
N GLN A 52 18.39 -31.60 -3.59
CA GLN A 52 17.27 -32.48 -3.25
C GLN A 52 17.72 -33.61 -2.33
N LEU A 53 16.89 -34.01 -1.36
CA LEU A 53 17.18 -35.07 -0.40
C LEU A 53 16.76 -36.45 -0.92
N GLY A 54 15.72 -36.51 -1.73
CA GLY A 54 15.11 -37.72 -2.28
C GLY A 54 13.95 -37.38 -3.20
N ASN A 55 12.77 -37.96 -2.96
CA ASN A 55 11.57 -37.75 -3.79
C ASN A 55 10.55 -36.79 -3.14
N GLU A 56 11.00 -35.93 -2.23
CA GLU A 56 10.16 -34.93 -1.58
C GLU A 56 9.79 -33.75 -2.49
N PHE A 57 8.80 -32.97 -2.05
CA PHE A 57 8.56 -31.65 -2.63
C PHE A 57 9.76 -30.74 -2.36
N PHE A 58 10.61 -30.55 -3.37
CA PHE A 58 11.86 -29.81 -3.26
C PHE A 58 11.80 -28.48 -4.01
N ILE A 59 12.22 -27.40 -3.35
CA ILE A 59 12.49 -26.11 -4.00
C ILE A 59 13.94 -25.76 -3.73
N LYS A 60 14.69 -25.50 -4.81
CA LYS A 60 16.07 -25.05 -4.70
C LYS A 60 16.12 -23.64 -4.09
N SER A 61 16.99 -23.45 -3.13
CA SER A 61 17.11 -22.20 -2.39
C SER A 61 18.16 -21.25 -2.97
N HIS A 62 17.83 -19.97 -3.08
CA HIS A 62 18.72 -18.88 -3.43
C HIS A 62 19.42 -18.32 -2.17
N ASP A 63 20.67 -17.89 -2.32
CA ASP A 63 21.54 -17.52 -1.19
C ASP A 63 21.08 -16.24 -0.46
N ILE A 64 20.33 -15.34 -1.14
CA ILE A 64 19.80 -14.10 -0.56
C ILE A 64 18.99 -14.32 0.74
N LEU A 65 18.32 -15.47 0.92
CA LEU A 65 17.60 -15.76 2.17
C LEU A 65 18.52 -16.18 3.31
N PHE A 66 19.79 -16.50 3.06
CA PHE A 66 20.76 -16.97 4.06
C PHE A 66 21.86 -15.95 4.36
N GLU A 67 21.93 -14.89 3.56
CA GLU A 67 22.81 -13.72 3.69
C GLU A 67 22.36 -12.75 4.80
N GLN A 68 23.25 -11.82 5.14
CA GLN A 68 23.00 -10.67 6.01
C GLN A 68 23.50 -9.41 5.31
N GLY A 69 22.80 -8.29 5.51
CA GLY A 69 23.15 -7.01 4.91
C GLY A 69 22.83 -6.95 3.41
N LEU A 70 23.35 -5.92 2.75
CA LEU A 70 23.09 -5.66 1.35
C LEU A 70 24.22 -6.22 0.48
N SER A 71 23.83 -6.89 -0.60
CA SER A 71 24.69 -7.44 -1.64
C SER A 71 24.13 -7.00 -2.98
N ASP A 72 25.00 -6.81 -3.97
CA ASP A 72 24.56 -6.61 -5.34
C ASP A 72 24.03 -7.95 -5.87
N VAL A 73 22.72 -8.00 -6.12
CA VAL A 73 22.04 -9.19 -6.61
C VAL A 73 21.79 -9.03 -8.10
N ASP A 74 22.38 -9.91 -8.89
CA ASP A 74 22.13 -9.95 -10.34
C ASP A 74 20.80 -10.67 -10.63
N ILE A 75 19.82 -9.93 -11.14
CA ILE A 75 18.45 -10.42 -11.33
C ILE A 75 18.11 -10.55 -12.81
N HIS A 76 17.97 -11.79 -13.24
CA HIS A 76 17.46 -12.17 -14.54
C HIS A 76 15.97 -12.50 -14.45
N VAL A 77 15.14 -11.67 -15.09
CA VAL A 77 13.69 -11.86 -15.13
C VAL A 77 13.30 -12.66 -16.37
N HIS A 78 12.53 -13.73 -16.16
CA HIS A 78 12.03 -14.61 -17.20
C HIS A 78 10.49 -14.63 -17.22
N ASN A 79 9.92 -15.02 -18.36
CA ASN A 79 8.49 -15.31 -18.46
C ASN A 79 8.15 -16.60 -17.71
N TRP A 80 7.03 -16.59 -16.99
CA TRP A 80 6.46 -17.78 -16.34
C TRP A 80 4.97 -17.87 -16.64
N GLY A 81 4.64 -18.43 -17.80
CA GLY A 81 3.26 -18.43 -18.31
C GLY A 81 2.76 -17.01 -18.54
N ASP A 82 1.75 -16.61 -17.78
CA ASP A 82 1.09 -15.31 -17.79
C ASP A 82 1.74 -14.25 -16.88
N THR A 83 2.75 -14.64 -16.11
CA THR A 83 3.47 -13.76 -15.19
C THR A 83 4.98 -13.77 -15.46
N LYS A 84 5.76 -13.14 -14.58
CA LYS A 84 7.22 -13.14 -14.59
C LYS A 84 7.78 -13.84 -13.35
N GLY A 85 8.99 -14.35 -13.45
CA GLY A 85 9.74 -14.93 -12.32
C GLY A 85 11.22 -14.59 -12.44
N PHE A 86 11.93 -14.60 -11.31
CA PHE A 86 13.38 -14.46 -11.25
C PHE A 86 13.96 -15.34 -10.14
N PHE A 87 15.28 -15.45 -10.08
CA PHE A 87 15.99 -16.52 -9.34
C PHE A 87 15.62 -17.91 -9.88
N PHE A 88 15.99 -18.16 -11.13
CA PHE A 88 15.69 -19.42 -11.83
C PHE A 88 16.40 -20.61 -11.16
N ASN A 89 15.64 -21.68 -10.92
CA ASN A 89 16.07 -22.86 -10.18
C ASN A 89 16.40 -24.08 -11.06
N GLY A 90 16.13 -24.01 -12.38
CA GLY A 90 16.29 -25.14 -13.30
C GLY A 90 15.27 -26.25 -13.07
N ASP A 91 15.47 -27.37 -13.77
CA ASP A 91 14.45 -28.43 -13.90
C ASP A 91 14.29 -29.34 -12.68
N LYS A 92 15.22 -29.28 -11.72
CA LYS A 92 15.21 -30.17 -10.53
C LYS A 92 14.30 -29.68 -9.40
N SER A 93 13.80 -28.44 -9.48
CA SER A 93 12.95 -27.83 -8.47
C SER A 93 11.47 -28.01 -8.85
N ALA A 94 10.60 -28.24 -7.87
CA ALA A 94 9.16 -28.42 -8.08
C ALA A 94 8.50 -27.21 -8.77
N ILE A 95 9.10 -26.03 -8.62
CA ILE A 95 8.76 -24.83 -9.37
C ILE A 95 10.02 -24.20 -9.99
N PRO A 96 9.91 -23.54 -11.16
CA PRO A 96 11.06 -23.07 -11.94
C PRO A 96 11.81 -21.88 -11.31
N PHE A 97 11.23 -21.18 -10.34
CA PHE A 97 11.82 -20.00 -9.70
C PHE A 97 11.79 -20.12 -8.19
N ASP A 98 12.77 -19.53 -7.52
CA ASP A 98 12.73 -19.36 -6.08
C ASP A 98 11.81 -18.20 -5.70
N ILE A 99 10.52 -18.50 -5.60
CA ILE A 99 9.49 -17.51 -5.27
C ILE A 99 9.68 -16.95 -3.85
N PHE A 100 10.35 -17.65 -2.94
CA PHE A 100 10.52 -17.19 -1.56
C PHE A 100 11.61 -16.11 -1.52
N ALA A 101 12.73 -16.36 -2.19
CA ALA A 101 13.77 -15.36 -2.40
C ALA A 101 13.25 -14.16 -3.19
N ALA A 102 12.53 -14.39 -4.29
CA ALA A 102 11.98 -13.33 -5.13
C ALA A 102 10.97 -12.47 -4.37
N SER A 103 10.10 -13.10 -3.57
CA SER A 103 9.15 -12.38 -2.72
C SER A 103 9.85 -11.58 -1.63
N PHE A 104 10.89 -12.13 -1.00
CA PHE A 104 11.68 -11.38 -0.03
C PHE A 104 12.27 -10.11 -0.64
N TYR A 105 12.88 -10.21 -1.83
CA TYR A 105 13.46 -9.07 -2.54
C TYR A 105 12.41 -7.96 -2.78
N LEU A 106 11.23 -8.33 -3.28
CA LEU A 106 10.16 -7.36 -3.57
C LEU A 106 9.50 -6.78 -2.31
N LEU A 107 9.24 -7.58 -1.29
CA LEU A 107 8.51 -7.17 -0.07
C LEU A 107 9.39 -6.37 0.89
N SER A 108 10.67 -6.71 1.01
CA SER A 108 11.64 -5.92 1.79
C SER A 108 11.99 -4.59 1.12
N ARG A 109 11.56 -4.39 -0.13
CA ARG A 109 11.97 -3.28 -1.00
C ARG A 109 13.49 -3.20 -1.12
N TYR A 110 14.13 -4.35 -1.33
CA TYR A 110 15.59 -4.47 -1.37
C TYR A 110 16.24 -3.45 -2.32
N GLU A 111 15.65 -3.25 -3.51
CA GLU A 111 16.09 -2.24 -4.48
C GLU A 111 16.09 -0.80 -3.94
N GLU A 112 15.27 -0.49 -2.93
CA GLU A 112 15.19 0.84 -2.33
C GLU A 112 16.26 1.11 -1.27
N TYR A 113 17.04 0.10 -0.89
CA TYR A 113 18.21 0.26 -0.03
C TYR A 113 19.50 0.44 -0.83
N LEU A 114 19.46 0.12 -2.13
CA LEU A 114 20.57 0.31 -3.05
C LEU A 114 20.64 1.76 -3.56
N PRO A 115 21.79 2.21 -4.09
CA PRO A 115 21.91 3.51 -4.76
C PRO A 115 20.87 3.65 -5.89
N GLN A 116 20.12 4.74 -5.86
CA GLN A 116 18.92 4.90 -6.69
C GLN A 116 18.62 6.37 -6.99
N VAL A 117 17.92 6.61 -8.10
CA VAL A 117 17.42 7.93 -8.45
C VAL A 117 16.09 8.19 -7.74
N ARG A 118 15.98 9.36 -7.11
CA ARG A 118 14.77 9.83 -6.44
C ARG A 118 14.20 11.05 -7.17
N ASP A 119 12.91 11.25 -7.07
CA ASP A 119 12.28 12.45 -7.61
C ASP A 119 12.47 13.69 -6.71
N GLU A 120 11.90 14.84 -7.11
CA GLU A 120 12.01 16.12 -6.39
C GLU A 120 11.48 16.09 -4.94
N TYR A 121 10.67 15.09 -4.59
CA TYR A 121 10.15 14.88 -3.23
C TYR A 121 10.90 13.80 -2.46
N GLY A 122 11.96 13.21 -3.04
CA GLY A 122 12.74 12.13 -2.45
C GLY A 122 12.10 10.75 -2.60
N ARG A 123 11.14 10.57 -3.51
CA ARG A 123 10.43 9.29 -3.69
C ARG A 123 11.17 8.36 -4.62
N PHE A 124 11.09 7.06 -4.34
CA PHE A 124 11.48 6.02 -5.29
C PHE A 124 10.58 6.06 -6.53
N MET A 125 11.21 6.10 -7.71
CA MET A 125 10.50 6.21 -8.97
C MET A 125 10.07 4.84 -9.49
N ALA A 126 8.82 4.73 -9.97
CA ALA A 126 8.33 3.48 -10.56
C ALA A 126 9.23 3.01 -11.71
N THR A 127 9.73 3.92 -12.53
CA THR A 127 10.61 3.63 -13.68
C THR A 127 11.93 2.97 -13.30
N GLU A 128 12.39 3.18 -12.06
CA GLU A 128 13.60 2.55 -11.55
C GLU A 128 13.38 1.13 -11.04
N SER A 129 12.13 0.77 -10.74
CA SER A 129 11.80 -0.55 -10.22
C SER A 129 12.02 -1.65 -11.25
N ILE A 130 12.49 -2.80 -10.78
CA ILE A 130 12.57 -4.01 -11.61
C ILE A 130 11.21 -4.37 -12.23
N ALA A 131 10.12 -4.13 -11.49
CA ALA A 131 8.77 -4.39 -11.94
C ALA A 131 8.35 -3.54 -13.15
N PHE A 132 8.79 -2.29 -13.21
CA PHE A 132 8.55 -1.44 -14.37
C PHE A 132 9.48 -1.80 -15.53
N LYS A 133 10.78 -2.01 -15.26
CA LYS A 133 11.80 -2.33 -16.27
C LYS A 133 11.47 -3.60 -17.05
N TYR A 134 10.85 -4.58 -16.42
CA TYR A 134 10.46 -5.86 -17.02
C TYR A 134 8.94 -6.03 -17.24
N ASP A 135 8.19 -4.92 -17.20
CA ASP A 135 6.75 -4.86 -17.48
C ASP A 135 5.88 -5.87 -16.71
N PHE A 136 6.07 -5.94 -15.39
CA PHE A 136 5.19 -6.69 -14.49
C PHE A 136 4.62 -5.86 -13.34
N LEU A 137 4.86 -4.55 -13.33
CA LEU A 137 4.33 -3.62 -12.31
C LEU A 137 2.81 -3.70 -12.17
N HIS A 138 2.11 -4.10 -13.24
CA HIS A 138 0.66 -4.19 -13.29
C HIS A 138 0.09 -5.51 -12.73
N GLN A 139 0.93 -6.42 -12.21
CA GLN A 139 0.53 -7.71 -11.65
C GLN A 139 0.94 -7.85 -10.17
N PRO A 140 0.10 -8.46 -9.31
CA PRO A 140 0.49 -8.82 -7.95
C PRO A 140 1.31 -10.13 -7.97
N VAL A 141 2.51 -10.07 -8.57
CA VAL A 141 3.34 -11.25 -8.86
C VAL A 141 3.59 -12.15 -7.65
N VAL A 142 3.77 -11.57 -6.45
CA VAL A 142 3.97 -12.34 -5.21
C VAL A 142 2.73 -13.17 -4.86
N ASP A 143 1.54 -12.60 -5.03
CA ASP A 143 0.27 -13.31 -4.81
C ASP A 143 0.03 -14.37 -5.89
N ILE A 144 0.37 -14.07 -7.15
CA ILE A 144 0.31 -15.04 -8.26
C ILE A 144 1.25 -16.23 -7.99
N TRP A 145 2.49 -15.96 -7.58
CA TRP A 145 3.47 -17.00 -7.26
C TRP A 145 3.01 -17.89 -6.10
N ALA A 146 2.39 -17.30 -5.07
CA ALA A 146 1.81 -18.07 -3.97
C ALA A 146 0.70 -19.01 -4.47
N LEU A 147 -0.13 -18.58 -5.42
CA LEU A 147 -1.17 -19.44 -6.01
C LEU A 147 -0.59 -20.56 -6.88
N LYS A 148 0.44 -20.28 -7.70
CA LYS A 148 1.15 -21.32 -8.46
C LYS A 148 1.83 -22.32 -7.53
N PHE A 149 2.41 -21.85 -6.42
CA PHE A 149 2.97 -22.72 -5.38
C PHE A 149 1.88 -23.57 -4.71
N LYS A 150 0.73 -22.99 -4.38
CA LYS A 150 -0.42 -23.73 -3.85
C LYS A 150 -0.86 -24.84 -4.81
N GLU A 151 -0.99 -24.54 -6.09
CA GLU A 151 -1.39 -25.53 -7.11
C GLU A 151 -0.39 -26.69 -7.18
N THR A 152 0.90 -26.38 -7.25
CA THR A 152 1.96 -27.39 -7.29
C THR A 152 1.97 -28.23 -6.00
N LEU A 153 1.78 -27.60 -4.84
CA LEU A 153 1.72 -28.28 -3.55
C LEU A 153 0.46 -29.16 -3.43
N GLN A 154 -0.68 -28.72 -3.93
CA GLN A 154 -1.93 -29.51 -3.98
C GLN A 154 -1.75 -30.78 -4.81
N ASN A 155 -1.04 -30.70 -5.94
CA ASN A 155 -0.78 -31.87 -6.78
C ASN A 155 0.05 -32.95 -6.05
N ASN A 156 0.93 -32.54 -5.13
CA ASN A 156 1.73 -33.46 -4.32
C ASN A 156 0.99 -33.94 -3.06
N PHE A 157 0.08 -33.12 -2.53
CA PHE A 157 -0.72 -33.41 -1.34
C PHE A 157 -2.23 -33.25 -1.64
N PRO A 158 -2.83 -34.17 -2.43
CA PRO A 158 -4.18 -34.01 -2.98
C PRO A 158 -5.28 -33.94 -1.91
N ASP A 159 -5.06 -34.55 -0.75
CA ASP A 159 -6.05 -34.59 0.34
C ASP A 159 -6.07 -33.31 1.19
N PHE A 160 -5.08 -32.41 1.03
CA PHE A 160 -5.02 -31.20 1.83
C PHE A 160 -6.00 -30.14 1.29
N SER A 161 -6.88 -29.62 2.16
CA SER A 161 -7.80 -28.54 1.80
C SER A 161 -7.23 -27.18 2.19
N PHE A 162 -6.92 -26.34 1.20
CA PHE A 162 -6.46 -24.98 1.46
C PHE A 162 -7.62 -24.04 1.81
N PRO A 163 -7.39 -23.08 2.73
CA PRO A 163 -8.33 -21.99 2.98
C PRO A 163 -8.70 -21.25 1.69
N LYS A 164 -9.97 -20.89 1.58
CA LYS A 164 -10.47 -20.04 0.49
C LYS A 164 -10.52 -18.60 0.97
N LYS A 165 -9.98 -17.69 0.16
CA LYS A 165 -10.10 -16.24 0.34
C LYS A 165 -11.17 -15.69 -0.58
N LYS A 166 -11.66 -14.51 -0.23
CA LYS A 166 -12.53 -13.71 -1.08
C LYS A 166 -11.87 -12.36 -1.30
N TYR A 167 -12.03 -11.86 -2.52
CA TYR A 167 -11.70 -10.48 -2.85
C TYR A 167 -12.33 -9.50 -1.84
N SER A 168 -11.58 -8.49 -1.45
CA SER A 168 -12.05 -7.39 -0.62
C SER A 168 -11.52 -6.06 -1.13
N ILE A 169 -12.09 -4.96 -0.64
CA ILE A 169 -11.57 -3.63 -0.90
C ILE A 169 -11.38 -2.85 0.40
N LYS A 170 -10.44 -1.92 0.38
CA LYS A 170 -10.19 -0.98 1.47
C LYS A 170 -9.99 0.43 0.94
N PRO A 171 -11.07 1.18 0.73
CA PRO A 171 -10.96 2.53 0.18
C PRO A 171 -10.34 3.51 1.18
N ILE A 172 -9.41 4.30 0.67
CA ILE A 172 -8.72 5.35 1.43
C ILE A 172 -9.14 6.71 0.91
N ILE A 173 -9.50 7.59 1.84
CA ILE A 173 -9.78 8.99 1.60
C ILE A 173 -8.66 9.84 2.18
N ASP A 174 -7.84 10.41 1.31
CA ASP A 174 -6.72 11.26 1.70
C ASP A 174 -7.18 12.73 1.80
N VAL A 175 -7.04 13.36 2.96
CA VAL A 175 -7.55 14.71 3.24
C VAL A 175 -6.38 15.66 3.55
N PRO A 176 -5.65 16.13 2.53
CA PRO A 176 -4.64 17.17 2.70
C PRO A 176 -5.27 18.52 3.06
N SER A 177 -6.54 18.73 2.66
CA SER A 177 -7.29 19.91 3.05
C SER A 177 -8.79 19.65 2.92
N PRO A 178 -9.58 19.80 4.00
CA PRO A 178 -11.02 19.59 3.95
C PRO A 178 -11.78 20.65 3.15
N TYR A 179 -11.19 21.84 2.97
CA TYR A 179 -11.84 22.98 2.33
C TYR A 179 -10.86 23.70 1.40
N ASN A 180 -11.35 24.24 0.28
CA ASN A 180 -10.56 25.07 -0.61
C ASN A 180 -10.47 26.51 -0.05
N TYR A 181 -11.61 27.07 0.39
CA TYR A 181 -11.73 28.44 0.86
C TYR A 181 -12.09 28.55 2.34
N LYS A 182 -13.03 27.72 2.82
CA LYS A 182 -13.45 27.76 4.22
C LYS A 182 -12.31 27.40 5.17
N LEU A 183 -12.38 27.95 6.38
CA LEU A 183 -11.43 27.70 7.46
C LEU A 183 -9.95 28.00 7.13
N LYS A 184 -9.65 28.69 6.04
CA LYS A 184 -8.33 29.27 5.81
C LYS A 184 -8.13 30.50 6.72
N GLY A 185 -6.88 30.86 6.99
CA GLY A 185 -6.55 32.06 7.77
C GLY A 185 -6.73 33.33 6.93
N ILE A 186 -6.99 34.48 7.57
CA ILE A 186 -7.28 35.75 6.89
C ILE A 186 -6.17 36.13 5.90
N ILE A 187 -4.91 36.03 6.32
CA ILE A 187 -3.74 36.32 5.48
C ILE A 187 -3.74 35.46 4.20
N ARG A 188 -4.09 34.17 4.30
CA ARG A 188 -4.16 33.27 3.15
C ARG A 188 -5.31 33.62 2.21
N THR A 189 -6.44 34.02 2.76
CA THR A 189 -7.59 34.46 1.97
C THR A 189 -7.25 35.71 1.18
N PHE A 190 -6.62 36.71 1.81
CA PHE A 190 -6.22 37.95 1.16
C PHE A 190 -5.13 37.72 0.11
N GLY A 191 -4.06 36.98 0.47
CA GLY A 191 -3.00 36.63 -0.50
C GLY A 191 -3.52 35.79 -1.67
N GLY A 192 -4.49 34.90 -1.42
CA GLY A 192 -5.19 34.16 -2.47
C GLY A 192 -6.00 35.07 -3.40
N ALA A 193 -6.75 36.02 -2.83
CA ALA A 193 -7.52 37.01 -3.59
C ALA A 193 -6.61 37.91 -4.45
N LEU A 194 -5.54 38.45 -3.87
CA LEU A 194 -4.56 39.26 -4.60
C LEU A 194 -3.93 38.47 -5.75
N LYS A 195 -3.53 37.22 -5.49
CA LYS A 195 -3.01 36.33 -6.54
C LYS A 195 -4.03 36.07 -7.65
N ASP A 196 -5.30 35.88 -7.30
CA ASP A 196 -6.37 35.66 -8.27
C ASP A 196 -6.59 36.92 -9.14
N VAL A 197 -6.50 38.13 -8.56
CA VAL A 197 -6.56 39.41 -9.29
C VAL A 197 -5.35 39.56 -10.23
N ILE A 198 -4.13 39.40 -9.72
CA ILE A 198 -2.88 39.55 -10.50
C ILE A 198 -2.82 38.56 -11.67
N ARG A 199 -3.37 37.35 -11.49
CA ARG A 199 -3.41 36.31 -12.53
C ARG A 199 -4.68 36.36 -13.38
N PHE A 200 -5.50 37.41 -13.27
CA PHE A 200 -6.77 37.58 -13.99
C PHE A 200 -7.73 36.38 -13.85
N LYS A 201 -7.71 35.69 -12.70
CA LYS A 201 -8.58 34.55 -12.36
C LYS A 201 -9.86 35.01 -11.67
N PHE A 202 -10.62 35.90 -12.29
CA PHE A 202 -11.82 36.51 -11.70
C PHE A 202 -12.88 35.49 -11.26
N LYS A 203 -13.03 34.37 -11.99
CA LYS A 203 -13.92 33.27 -11.57
C LYS A 203 -13.53 32.68 -10.21
N SER A 204 -12.23 32.46 -9.97
CA SER A 204 -11.71 31.95 -8.69
C SER A 204 -11.93 32.96 -7.56
N LEU A 205 -11.77 34.25 -7.86
CA LEU A 205 -12.03 35.33 -6.91
C LEU A 205 -13.51 35.40 -6.52
N TYR A 206 -14.41 35.34 -7.50
CA TYR A 206 -15.85 35.27 -7.28
C TYR A 206 -16.23 34.04 -6.46
N ASP A 207 -15.76 32.85 -6.85
CA ASP A 207 -16.02 31.60 -6.14
C ASP A 207 -15.54 31.65 -4.68
N ARG A 208 -14.35 32.22 -4.43
CA ARG A 208 -13.79 32.41 -3.09
C ARG A 208 -14.74 33.20 -2.21
N PHE A 209 -15.17 34.38 -2.65
CA PHE A 209 -16.02 35.24 -1.82
C PHE A 209 -17.45 34.70 -1.69
N MET A 210 -18.03 34.13 -2.75
CA MET A 210 -19.33 33.46 -2.66
C MET A 210 -19.33 32.31 -1.65
N VAL A 211 -18.24 31.53 -1.57
CA VAL A 211 -18.10 30.48 -0.57
C VAL A 211 -17.90 31.05 0.84
N LEU A 212 -17.10 32.11 1.00
CA LEU A 212 -16.84 32.74 2.30
C LEU A 212 -18.06 33.45 2.88
N PHE A 213 -18.89 34.06 2.03
CA PHE A 213 -20.18 34.65 2.41
C PHE A 213 -21.30 33.61 2.56
N GLY A 214 -21.03 32.33 2.29
CA GLY A 214 -22.01 31.25 2.45
C GLY A 214 -23.04 31.14 1.32
N LEU A 215 -22.87 31.91 0.23
CA LEU A 215 -23.74 31.90 -0.95
C LEU A 215 -23.44 30.73 -1.90
N LYS A 216 -22.27 30.09 -1.74
CA LYS A 216 -21.87 28.90 -2.50
C LYS A 216 -21.25 27.84 -1.58
N HIS A 217 -21.42 26.58 -1.97
CA HIS A 217 -20.79 25.45 -1.30
C HIS A 217 -19.29 25.37 -1.61
N ASP A 218 -18.46 25.01 -0.61
CA ASP A 218 -17.01 24.87 -0.84
C ASP A 218 -16.76 23.63 -1.71
N PRO A 219 -15.99 23.73 -2.80
CA PRO A 219 -15.81 22.60 -3.71
C PRO A 219 -15.15 21.38 -3.06
N PHE A 220 -14.34 21.56 -2.02
CA PHE A 220 -13.62 20.45 -1.36
C PHE A 220 -14.44 19.78 -0.24
N ASP A 221 -15.59 20.36 0.12
CA ASP A 221 -16.48 19.87 1.17
C ASP A 221 -17.33 18.68 0.70
N THR A 222 -16.67 17.60 0.29
CA THR A 222 -17.32 16.44 -0.32
C THR A 222 -17.74 15.37 0.69
N PHE A 223 -17.53 15.62 1.99
CA PHE A 223 -17.70 14.64 3.06
C PHE A 223 -19.12 14.06 3.14
N LYS A 224 -20.15 14.85 2.84
CA LYS A 224 -21.55 14.35 2.79
C LYS A 224 -21.69 13.20 1.80
N TYR A 225 -21.13 13.33 0.60
CA TYR A 225 -21.15 12.28 -0.42
C TYR A 225 -20.43 11.03 0.08
N ILE A 226 -19.21 11.20 0.60
CA ILE A 226 -18.37 10.08 1.01
C ILE A 226 -18.97 9.32 2.20
N ILE A 227 -19.48 10.05 3.21
CA ILE A 227 -20.16 9.45 4.37
C ILE A 227 -21.43 8.72 3.94
N ASN A 228 -22.21 9.25 3.00
CA ASN A 228 -23.39 8.55 2.48
C ASN A 228 -23.00 7.22 1.80
N LYS A 229 -21.88 7.20 1.06
CA LYS A 229 -21.35 5.97 0.47
C LYS A 229 -20.81 5.00 1.53
N GLN A 230 -20.16 5.50 2.57
CA GLN A 230 -19.77 4.68 3.72
C GLN A 230 -20.99 4.00 4.37
N LYS A 231 -22.08 4.74 4.60
CA LYS A 231 -23.31 4.20 5.23
C LYS A 231 -23.97 3.08 4.42
N GLN A 232 -23.75 3.06 3.11
CA GLN A 232 -24.24 2.02 2.20
C GLN A 232 -23.27 0.84 2.05
N SER A 233 -22.04 0.98 2.55
CA SER A 233 -20.98 -0.02 2.42
C SER A 233 -20.90 -0.92 3.66
N LYS A 234 -20.67 -2.22 3.46
CA LYS A 234 -20.52 -3.19 4.57
C LYS A 234 -19.17 -3.09 5.29
N PHE A 235 -18.18 -2.46 4.67
CA PHE A 235 -16.83 -2.27 5.19
C PHE A 235 -16.57 -0.77 5.47
N LYS A 236 -15.61 -0.47 6.34
CA LYS A 236 -15.23 0.90 6.69
C LYS A 236 -14.12 1.44 5.79
N PHE A 237 -14.30 2.66 5.31
CA PHE A 237 -13.27 3.48 4.69
C PHE A 237 -12.29 3.98 5.74
N ILE A 238 -11.09 4.37 5.30
CA ILE A 238 -10.08 5.00 6.15
C ILE A 238 -9.82 6.41 5.66
N PHE A 239 -9.95 7.39 6.55
CA PHE A 239 -9.65 8.79 6.27
C PHE A 239 -8.32 9.18 6.88
N PHE A 240 -7.43 9.78 6.09
CA PHE A 240 -6.18 10.37 6.60
C PHE A 240 -6.27 11.88 6.58
N PHE A 241 -6.38 12.50 7.76
CA PHE A 241 -6.45 13.95 7.89
C PHE A 241 -5.07 14.55 8.13
N LEU A 242 -4.75 15.58 7.34
CA LEU A 242 -3.60 16.44 7.61
C LEU A 242 -3.94 17.43 8.71
N ILE A 243 -3.24 17.30 9.83
CA ILE A 243 -3.36 18.22 10.98
C ILE A 243 -2.05 18.96 11.27
N GLY A 244 -0.99 18.65 10.52
CA GLY A 244 0.31 19.29 10.62
C GLY A 244 0.26 20.80 10.39
N SER A 245 1.31 21.47 10.87
CA SER A 245 1.43 22.92 10.73
C SER A 245 1.57 23.35 9.27
N TYR A 246 1.09 24.55 8.96
CA TYR A 246 1.21 25.09 7.61
C TYR A 246 2.68 25.23 7.20
N SER A 247 3.02 24.76 6.00
CA SER A 247 4.37 24.83 5.45
C SER A 247 4.36 25.15 3.95
N THR A 248 5.55 25.15 3.34
CA THR A 248 5.74 25.26 1.90
C THR A 248 5.05 24.12 1.13
N TYR A 249 5.07 22.91 1.70
CA TYR A 249 4.46 21.69 1.17
C TYR A 249 2.99 21.58 1.63
N ASP A 250 2.75 21.63 2.94
CA ASP A 250 1.48 21.30 3.55
C ASP A 250 0.62 22.52 3.82
N LYS A 251 -0.48 22.65 3.06
CA LYS A 251 -1.36 23.83 3.09
C LYS A 251 -2.71 23.55 3.75
N GLY A 252 -2.72 22.64 4.72
CA GLY A 252 -3.88 22.17 5.48
C GLY A 252 -4.62 23.25 6.26
N VAL A 253 -5.59 22.83 7.06
CA VAL A 253 -6.36 23.68 7.99
C VAL A 253 -5.75 23.53 9.38
N ASN A 254 -5.70 24.63 10.14
CA ASN A 254 -5.21 24.59 11.52
C ASN A 254 -6.12 23.67 12.37
N ALA A 255 -5.52 22.65 12.98
CA ALA A 255 -6.19 21.61 13.75
C ALA A 255 -6.83 22.10 15.06
N ASN A 256 -6.55 23.32 15.52
CA ASN A 256 -7.22 23.92 16.69
C ASN A 256 -8.60 24.52 16.34
N LYS A 257 -8.98 24.58 15.05
CA LYS A 257 -10.29 25.12 14.65
C LYS A 257 -11.39 24.13 15.03
N LYS A 258 -12.30 24.55 15.92
CA LYS A 258 -13.46 23.75 16.38
C LYS A 258 -14.25 23.09 15.24
N LYS A 259 -14.49 23.81 14.14
CA LYS A 259 -15.19 23.26 12.96
C LYS A 259 -14.43 22.12 12.28
N PHE A 260 -13.10 22.18 12.25
CA PHE A 260 -12.29 21.09 11.68
C PHE A 260 -12.24 19.88 12.61
N ILE A 261 -12.06 20.10 13.91
CA ILE A 261 -12.18 19.05 14.94
C ILE A 261 -13.53 18.35 14.84
N SER A 262 -14.62 19.13 14.74
CA SER A 262 -15.98 18.60 14.59
C SER A 262 -16.14 17.75 13.33
N LEU A 263 -15.52 18.14 12.21
CA LEU A 263 -15.54 17.37 10.97
C LEU A 263 -14.82 16.02 11.14
N ILE A 264 -13.62 16.02 11.75
CA ILE A 264 -12.87 14.79 12.00
C ILE A 264 -13.68 13.84 12.88
N LYS A 265 -14.28 14.35 13.97
CA LYS A 265 -15.15 13.58 14.85
C LYS A 265 -16.37 13.01 14.13
N GLN A 266 -17.07 13.82 13.34
CA GLN A 266 -18.21 13.37 12.53
C GLN A 266 -17.82 12.25 11.55
N VAL A 267 -16.64 12.32 10.95
CA VAL A 267 -16.15 11.24 10.07
C VAL A 267 -15.80 9.99 10.87
N ALA A 268 -15.20 10.15 12.06
CA ALA A 268 -14.86 9.04 12.96
C ALA A 268 -16.08 8.25 13.45
N ASP A 269 -17.27 8.86 13.50
CA ASP A 269 -18.52 8.16 13.84
C ASP A 269 -18.87 7.05 12.82
N TYR A 270 -18.42 7.17 11.57
CA TYR A 270 -18.78 6.25 10.48
C TYR A 270 -17.57 5.51 9.88
N CYS A 271 -16.39 6.11 9.91
CA CYS A 271 -15.18 5.64 9.24
C CYS A 271 -14.04 5.44 10.24
N ASN A 272 -12.99 4.73 9.82
CA ASN A 272 -11.73 4.77 10.56
C ASN A 272 -10.98 6.06 10.22
N VAL A 273 -10.30 6.64 11.21
CA VAL A 273 -9.50 7.85 11.04
C VAL A 273 -8.04 7.54 11.36
N GLY A 274 -7.16 7.97 10.48
CA GLY A 274 -5.71 7.93 10.63
C GLY A 274 -5.09 9.31 10.41
N LEU A 275 -3.77 9.39 10.61
CA LEU A 275 -2.99 10.61 10.47
C LEU A 275 -2.39 10.69 9.07
N LYS A 276 -2.67 11.79 8.36
CA LYS A 276 -1.81 12.18 7.25
C LYS A 276 -0.61 12.93 7.81
N ILE A 277 0.53 12.27 7.86
CA ILE A 277 1.78 12.81 8.42
C ILE A 277 2.26 13.96 7.53
N SER A 278 2.56 15.12 8.11
CA SER A 278 3.07 16.25 7.33
C SER A 278 4.46 15.96 6.74
N PHE A 279 4.80 16.64 5.65
CA PHE A 279 6.06 16.47 4.92
C PHE A 279 7.29 16.60 5.81
N PHE A 280 7.29 17.55 6.77
CA PHE A 280 8.40 17.74 7.69
C PHE A 280 8.39 16.76 8.86
N ALA A 281 7.23 16.20 9.23
CA ALA A 281 7.15 15.17 10.26
C ALA A 281 7.71 13.82 9.80
N ILE A 282 7.76 13.55 8.49
CA ILE A 282 8.32 12.32 7.92
C ILE A 282 9.76 12.07 8.39
N ASP A 283 10.58 13.11 8.39
CA ASP A 283 12.01 13.05 8.74
C ASP A 283 12.28 13.59 10.17
N ASN A 284 11.23 13.86 10.97
CA ASN A 284 11.36 14.42 12.30
C ASN A 284 10.39 13.77 13.30
N VAL A 285 10.91 12.81 14.07
CA VAL A 285 10.12 12.05 15.06
C VAL A 285 9.47 12.92 16.12
N ALA A 286 10.08 14.03 16.53
CA ALA A 286 9.49 14.94 17.52
C ALA A 286 8.26 15.67 16.97
N VAL A 287 8.29 16.10 15.70
CA VAL A 287 7.14 16.69 15.02
C VAL A 287 6.06 15.63 14.79
N LEU A 288 6.43 14.43 14.35
CA LEU A 288 5.51 13.31 14.18
C LEU A 288 4.80 12.95 15.50
N LYS A 289 5.55 12.87 16.62
CA LYS A 289 4.99 12.62 17.95
C LYS A 289 3.96 13.67 18.34
N LYS A 290 4.24 14.95 18.06
CA LYS A 290 3.29 16.04 18.30
C LYS A 290 2.02 15.89 17.46
N GLU A 291 2.15 15.58 16.18
CA GLU A 291 1.00 15.34 15.28
C GLU A 291 0.19 14.12 15.74
N LYS A 292 0.85 13.02 16.10
CA LYS A 292 0.21 11.83 16.67
C LYS A 292 -0.64 12.17 17.88
N LEU A 293 -0.03 12.79 18.91
CA LEU A 293 -0.73 13.14 20.15
C LEU A 293 -1.90 14.08 19.90
N GLN A 294 -1.76 15.02 18.96
CA GLN A 294 -2.84 15.91 18.59
C GLN A 294 -4.00 15.17 17.90
N MET A 295 -3.71 14.23 17.00
CA MET A 295 -4.76 13.41 16.38
C MET A 295 -5.47 12.55 17.43
N GLU A 296 -4.71 11.88 18.31
CA GLU A 296 -5.25 11.06 19.40
C GLU A 296 -6.17 11.87 20.33
N GLY A 297 -5.80 13.11 20.65
CA GLY A 297 -6.65 14.02 21.41
C GLY A 297 -7.91 14.50 20.67
N ILE A 298 -7.94 14.44 19.34
CA ILE A 298 -9.15 14.75 18.54
C ILE A 298 -10.09 13.55 18.49
N ILE A 299 -9.56 12.35 18.26
CA ILE A 299 -10.35 11.11 18.08
C ILE A 299 -10.59 10.34 19.38
N ASN A 300 -9.95 10.74 20.49
CA ASN A 300 -10.01 10.10 21.81
C ASN A 300 -9.68 8.60 21.81
N THR A 301 -8.78 8.17 20.91
CA THR A 301 -8.32 6.77 20.78
C THR A 301 -6.87 6.76 20.29
N ASN A 302 -6.17 5.64 20.50
CA ASN A 302 -4.80 5.48 20.01
C ASN A 302 -4.75 5.47 18.48
N LEU A 303 -3.77 6.16 17.92
CA LEU A 303 -3.58 6.27 16.48
C LEU A 303 -2.96 4.98 15.92
N LYS A 304 -3.75 4.22 15.15
CA LYS A 304 -3.30 2.95 14.57
C LYS A 304 -2.70 3.06 13.17
N ALA A 305 -3.15 4.04 12.40
CA ALA A 305 -2.89 4.11 10.96
C ALA A 305 -2.32 5.46 10.55
N SER A 306 -1.33 5.41 9.67
CA SER A 306 -0.73 6.60 9.06
C SER A 306 -0.63 6.52 7.54
N ARG A 307 -0.51 7.70 6.93
CA ARG A 307 -0.13 7.87 5.54
C ARG A 307 0.72 9.12 5.41
N GLN A 308 1.83 9.03 4.69
CA GLN A 308 2.75 10.15 4.56
C GLN A 308 2.30 11.13 3.48
N SER A 309 2.52 12.42 3.72
CA SER A 309 2.26 13.45 2.72
C SER A 309 3.10 13.23 1.47
N TYR A 310 2.53 13.56 0.31
CA TYR A 310 3.14 13.35 -1.01
C TYR A 310 3.45 11.89 -1.37
N SER A 311 3.02 10.90 -0.56
CA SER A 311 3.52 9.51 -0.62
C SER A 311 5.04 9.43 -0.57
N LYS A 312 5.69 10.39 0.10
CA LYS A 312 7.11 10.34 0.41
C LYS A 312 7.31 9.23 1.43
N LEU A 313 8.23 8.31 1.13
CA LEU A 313 8.55 7.15 1.95
C LEU A 313 10.05 6.95 1.89
N ASN A 314 10.74 7.33 2.95
CA ASN A 314 12.19 7.18 3.09
C ASN A 314 12.46 5.92 3.92
N LEU A 315 12.76 4.80 3.27
CA LEU A 315 13.15 3.59 3.97
C LEU A 315 14.63 3.68 4.40
N PRO A 316 14.99 3.12 5.58
CA PRO A 316 14.08 2.58 6.62
C PRO A 316 13.52 3.63 7.60
N GLU A 317 14.07 4.85 7.65
CA GLU A 317 13.81 5.86 8.69
C GLU A 317 12.33 6.16 8.91
N SER A 318 11.56 6.38 7.83
CA SER A 318 10.14 6.70 7.95
C SER A 318 9.36 5.61 8.70
N TYR A 319 9.70 4.33 8.49
CA TYR A 319 9.03 3.21 9.15
C TYR A 319 9.56 2.97 10.56
N ARG A 320 10.85 3.20 10.81
CA ARG A 320 11.40 3.20 12.17
C ARG A 320 10.71 4.25 13.05
N ASN A 321 10.48 5.45 12.52
CA ASN A 321 9.76 6.52 13.23
C ASN A 321 8.31 6.11 13.59
N LEU A 322 7.63 5.35 12.72
CA LEU A 322 6.29 4.82 13.02
C LEU A 322 6.33 3.78 14.14
N ILE A 323 7.32 2.89 14.11
CA ILE A 323 7.50 1.83 15.11
C ILE A 323 7.82 2.41 16.49
N GLU A 324 8.73 3.39 16.55
CA GLU A 324 9.09 4.08 17.80
C GLU A 324 7.86 4.72 18.48
N LEU A 325 6.90 5.18 17.68
CA LEU A 325 5.67 5.81 18.15
C LEU A 325 4.49 4.84 18.20
N GLU A 326 4.72 3.53 18.07
CA GLU A 326 3.71 2.47 18.16
C GLU A 326 2.55 2.63 17.16
N ILE A 327 2.81 3.23 15.99
CA ILE A 327 1.84 3.29 14.90
C ILE A 327 1.90 1.96 14.14
N GLU A 328 0.82 1.18 14.24
CA GLU A 328 0.79 -0.22 13.77
C GLU A 328 0.69 -0.37 12.24
N GLN A 329 0.15 0.61 11.54
CA GLN A 329 -0.22 0.48 10.12
C GLN A 329 0.23 1.67 9.27
N ASP A 330 0.85 1.37 8.13
CA ASP A 330 1.18 2.34 7.09
C ASP A 330 0.43 2.05 5.79
N TYR A 331 -0.06 3.10 5.16
CA TYR A 331 -0.77 3.06 3.87
C TYR A 331 -0.08 3.93 2.81
N THR A 332 1.25 4.05 2.87
CA THR A 332 2.04 4.95 2.02
C THR A 332 2.68 4.22 0.83
N MET A 333 2.88 2.91 0.92
CA MET A 333 3.62 2.18 -0.11
C MET A 333 2.81 1.96 -1.40
N GLY A 334 3.09 2.79 -2.40
CA GLY A 334 2.56 2.68 -3.75
C GLY A 334 3.18 3.75 -4.65
N TYR A 335 2.68 3.89 -5.88
CA TYR A 335 3.14 4.89 -6.83
C TYR A 335 2.08 5.97 -7.09
N VAL A 336 2.47 7.24 -6.96
CA VAL A 336 1.58 8.39 -7.12
C VAL A 336 1.02 8.48 -8.55
N ASN A 337 1.88 8.25 -9.54
CA ASN A 337 1.56 8.46 -10.94
C ASN A 337 1.39 7.15 -11.73
N HIS A 338 1.48 5.98 -11.10
CA HIS A 338 1.37 4.69 -11.78
C HIS A 338 0.37 3.80 -11.05
N ILE A 339 -0.45 3.09 -11.84
CA ILE A 339 -1.32 2.03 -11.33
C ILE A 339 -0.47 0.75 -11.32
N GLY A 340 -0.46 0.03 -10.20
CA GLY A 340 0.30 -1.21 -10.06
C GLY A 340 0.74 -1.52 -8.63
N PHE A 341 1.63 -2.50 -8.50
CA PHE A 341 2.01 -3.12 -7.22
C PHE A 341 3.46 -2.81 -6.88
N ARG A 342 3.71 -1.76 -6.07
CA ARG A 342 5.08 -1.35 -5.71
C ARG A 342 5.89 -2.46 -5.07
N ALA A 343 5.31 -3.22 -4.14
CA ALA A 343 5.95 -4.38 -3.50
C ALA A 343 5.65 -5.72 -4.21
N GLY A 344 5.11 -5.69 -5.43
CA GLY A 344 4.68 -6.89 -6.16
C GLY A 344 3.54 -7.67 -5.51
N SER A 345 2.88 -7.11 -4.48
CA SER A 345 1.79 -7.76 -3.76
C SER A 345 0.63 -6.82 -3.47
N CYS A 346 -0.57 -7.41 -3.41
CA CYS A 346 -1.79 -6.79 -2.87
C CYS A 346 -2.13 -7.27 -1.46
N THR A 347 -1.41 -8.26 -0.94
CA THR A 347 -1.58 -8.76 0.43
C THR A 347 -0.74 -7.91 1.39
N PRO A 348 -1.34 -7.37 2.47
CA PRO A 348 -0.59 -6.64 3.49
C PRO A 348 0.53 -7.48 4.12
N PHE A 349 1.69 -6.87 4.33
CA PHE A 349 2.88 -7.52 4.86
C PHE A 349 3.47 -6.75 6.04
N LEU A 350 4.41 -7.36 6.76
CA LEU A 350 5.12 -6.68 7.84
C LEU A 350 6.40 -6.06 7.27
N PHE A 351 6.77 -4.88 7.74
CA PHE A 351 8.03 -4.26 7.34
C PHE A 351 9.21 -5.10 7.84
N TYR A 352 10.11 -5.44 6.92
CA TYR A 352 11.40 -6.06 7.23
C TYR A 352 12.47 -4.99 7.17
N ASP A 353 13.10 -4.72 8.31
CA ASP A 353 14.21 -3.79 8.41
C ASP A 353 15.50 -4.51 7.98
N LEU A 354 16.01 -4.19 6.80
CA LEU A 354 17.16 -4.89 6.20
C LEU A 354 18.44 -4.63 6.98
N ASP A 355 18.67 -3.41 7.48
CA ASP A 355 19.90 -3.09 8.21
C ASP A 355 19.99 -3.87 9.53
N TYR A 356 18.85 -4.10 10.18
CA TYR A 356 18.76 -4.85 11.44
C TYR A 356 18.40 -6.34 11.27
N GLU A 357 18.19 -6.81 10.04
CA GLU A 357 17.79 -8.19 9.72
C GLU A 357 16.60 -8.70 10.55
N ILE A 358 15.58 -7.85 10.71
CA ILE A 358 14.44 -8.15 11.59
C ILE A 358 13.11 -7.81 10.95
N GLN A 359 12.15 -8.73 11.12
CA GLN A 359 10.74 -8.43 10.86
C GLN A 359 10.17 -7.60 12.01
N THR A 360 9.67 -6.41 11.69
CA THR A 360 9.07 -5.48 12.64
C THR A 360 7.56 -5.73 12.80
N PRO A 361 6.88 -5.16 13.81
CA PRO A 361 5.42 -5.26 13.95
C PRO A 361 4.64 -4.32 13.01
N LEU A 362 5.29 -3.36 12.35
CA LEU A 362 4.61 -2.41 11.45
C LEU A 362 4.04 -3.15 10.24
N LYS A 363 2.73 -3.01 10.03
CA LYS A 363 2.02 -3.61 8.90
C LYS A 363 1.87 -2.61 7.76
N VAL A 364 2.44 -2.94 6.62
CA VAL A 364 2.35 -2.18 5.38
C VAL A 364 1.14 -2.66 4.58
N TYR A 365 0.24 -1.73 4.28
CA TYR A 365 -0.87 -1.92 3.36
C TYR A 365 -0.52 -1.21 2.04
N PRO A 366 -0.02 -1.95 1.02
CA PRO A 366 0.29 -1.34 -0.26
C PRO A 366 -0.99 -0.81 -0.91
N TYR A 367 -0.87 0.31 -1.64
CA TYR A 367 -1.95 0.82 -2.48
C TYR A 367 -1.64 0.63 -3.95
N HIS A 368 -2.68 0.38 -4.74
CA HIS A 368 -2.53 -0.05 -6.13
C HIS A 368 -2.92 1.03 -7.13
N LEU A 369 -3.74 1.98 -6.67
CA LEU A 369 -4.30 3.04 -7.49
C LEU A 369 -4.49 4.28 -6.63
N MET A 370 -3.98 5.41 -7.10
CA MET A 370 -4.32 6.73 -6.59
C MET A 370 -4.99 7.53 -7.70
N ASP A 371 -5.99 8.33 -7.35
CA ASP A 371 -6.74 9.21 -8.25
C ASP A 371 -5.88 9.97 -9.30
N TYR A 372 -4.71 10.50 -8.93
CA TYR A 372 -3.81 11.19 -9.84
C TYR A 372 -3.31 10.30 -10.99
N ALA A 373 -3.10 9.00 -10.78
CA ALA A 373 -2.65 8.09 -11.82
C ALA A 373 -3.69 7.97 -12.95
N LEU A 374 -4.98 8.13 -12.64
CA LEU A 374 -6.07 8.11 -13.62
C LEU A 374 -6.15 9.39 -14.48
N LEU A 375 -5.53 10.49 -14.04
CA LEU A 375 -5.49 11.74 -14.83
C LEU A 375 -4.59 11.66 -16.05
N LYS A 376 -3.78 10.60 -16.19
CA LYS A 376 -3.04 10.32 -17.44
C LYS A 376 -3.97 10.16 -18.63
N ASN A 377 -5.18 9.65 -18.39
CA ASN A 377 -6.20 9.48 -19.43
C ASN A 377 -7.16 10.67 -19.46
N LYS A 378 -7.44 11.20 -20.65
CA LYS A 378 -8.44 12.27 -20.83
C LYS A 378 -9.87 11.72 -20.78
N SER A 379 -10.12 10.63 -21.51
CA SER A 379 -11.43 9.98 -21.56
C SER A 379 -11.82 9.36 -20.22
N LEU A 380 -13.12 9.34 -19.91
CA LEU A 380 -13.63 8.55 -18.79
C LEU A 380 -13.61 7.05 -19.12
N LEU A 381 -13.79 6.69 -20.39
CA LEU A 381 -13.76 5.29 -20.84
C LEU A 381 -12.39 4.64 -20.57
N ASP A 382 -11.30 5.33 -20.90
CA ASP A 382 -9.94 4.82 -20.64
C ASP A 382 -9.64 4.71 -19.15
N LYS A 383 -10.13 5.66 -18.33
CA LYS A 383 -10.04 5.56 -16.86
C LYS A 383 -10.75 4.33 -16.33
N LYS A 384 -11.96 4.04 -16.84
CA LYS A 384 -12.72 2.82 -16.47
C LYS A 384 -11.99 1.56 -16.90
N LYS A 385 -11.39 1.54 -18.09
CA LYS A 385 -10.61 0.41 -18.60
C LYS A 385 -9.42 0.11 -17.69
N ASP A 386 -8.63 1.12 -17.34
CA ASP A 386 -7.49 0.96 -16.44
C ASP A 386 -7.90 0.54 -15.03
N LEU A 387 -9.00 1.11 -14.53
CA LEU A 387 -9.57 0.74 -13.23
C LEU A 387 -10.03 -0.73 -13.19
N ASN A 388 -10.79 -1.17 -14.21
CA ASN A 388 -11.25 -2.56 -14.29
C ASN A 388 -10.07 -3.52 -14.44
N ARG A 389 -9.03 -3.15 -15.19
CA ARG A 389 -7.81 -3.96 -15.32
C ARG A 389 -7.17 -4.22 -13.96
N ILE A 390 -6.96 -3.19 -13.14
CA ILE A 390 -6.31 -3.37 -11.84
C ILE A 390 -7.22 -4.10 -10.83
N ILE A 391 -8.54 -3.86 -10.85
CA ILE A 391 -9.50 -4.61 -10.04
C ILE A 391 -9.44 -6.11 -10.39
N ASN A 392 -9.45 -6.44 -11.68
CA ASN A 392 -9.41 -7.83 -12.14
C ASN A 392 -8.12 -8.54 -11.72
N GLN A 393 -6.97 -7.85 -11.76
CA GLN A 393 -5.70 -8.41 -11.27
C GLN A 393 -5.76 -8.78 -9.79
N VAL A 394 -6.43 -7.99 -8.96
CA VAL A 394 -6.60 -8.31 -7.52
C VAL A 394 -7.67 -9.38 -7.30
N LYS A 395 -8.76 -9.38 -8.08
CA LYS A 395 -9.79 -10.43 -8.05
C LYS A 395 -9.22 -11.81 -8.40
N GLN A 396 -8.36 -11.90 -9.42
CA GLN A 396 -7.70 -13.15 -9.84
C GLN A 396 -6.95 -13.84 -8.70
N VAL A 397 -6.41 -13.06 -7.75
CA VAL A 397 -5.70 -13.60 -6.58
C VAL A 397 -6.53 -13.60 -5.29
N ASN A 398 -7.82 -13.23 -5.36
CA ASN A 398 -8.70 -13.01 -4.20
C ASN A 398 -8.05 -12.12 -3.12
N GLY A 399 -7.37 -11.06 -3.56
CA GLY A 399 -6.64 -10.12 -2.70
C GLY A 399 -7.49 -8.97 -2.17
N GLU A 400 -6.84 -8.04 -1.46
CA GLU A 400 -7.45 -6.80 -0.97
C GLU A 400 -7.07 -5.61 -1.89
N PHE A 401 -8.04 -5.00 -2.57
CA PHE A 401 -7.79 -3.83 -3.40
C PHE A 401 -7.87 -2.54 -2.58
N VAL A 402 -6.74 -1.83 -2.48
CA VAL A 402 -6.58 -0.58 -1.74
C VAL A 402 -6.45 0.61 -2.70
N PRO A 403 -7.56 1.32 -3.03
CA PRO A 403 -7.53 2.55 -3.82
C PRO A 403 -7.42 3.79 -2.93
N ILE A 404 -6.85 4.87 -3.47
CA ILE A 404 -6.69 6.16 -2.79
C ILE A 404 -7.34 7.27 -3.59
N PHE A 405 -8.26 7.98 -2.95
CA PHE A 405 -8.89 9.18 -3.49
C PHE A 405 -8.73 10.33 -2.50
N HIS A 406 -8.41 11.51 -3.00
CA HIS A 406 -8.45 12.71 -2.19
C HIS A 406 -9.89 13.21 -2.07
N ASN A 407 -10.26 13.81 -0.95
CA ASN A 407 -11.63 14.33 -0.74
C ASN A 407 -12.08 15.25 -1.89
N TYR A 408 -11.21 16.12 -2.37
CA TYR A 408 -11.53 17.08 -3.43
C TYR A 408 -11.77 16.44 -4.81
N THR A 409 -11.43 15.16 -5.01
CA THR A 409 -11.70 14.47 -6.29
C THR A 409 -13.17 14.15 -6.51
N PHE A 410 -14.00 14.29 -5.48
CA PHE A 410 -15.46 14.20 -5.60
C PHE A 410 -16.13 15.57 -5.78
N SER A 411 -15.34 16.61 -6.07
CA SER A 411 -15.86 17.94 -6.38
C SER A 411 -16.43 18.01 -7.81
N GLU A 412 -17.18 19.06 -8.09
CA GLU A 412 -17.69 19.36 -9.44
C GLU A 412 -16.65 20.10 -10.31
N GLU A 413 -15.37 20.14 -9.89
CA GLU A 413 -14.32 20.74 -10.70
C GLU A 413 -14.07 19.90 -11.96
N GLN A 414 -13.90 20.57 -13.10
CA GLN A 414 -13.74 19.93 -14.41
C GLN A 414 -12.63 18.86 -14.44
N ARG A 415 -11.54 19.08 -13.69
CA ARG A 415 -10.42 18.13 -13.56
C ARG A 415 -10.86 16.77 -13.01
N TRP A 416 -11.84 16.75 -12.11
CA TRP A 416 -12.27 15.58 -11.35
C TRP A 416 -13.61 15.02 -11.83
N ARG A 417 -14.11 15.49 -12.97
CA ARG A 417 -15.35 14.99 -13.56
C ARG A 417 -15.27 13.48 -13.79
N GLY A 418 -16.29 12.75 -13.33
CA GLY A 418 -16.38 11.29 -13.43
C GLY A 418 -15.71 10.51 -12.28
N PHE A 419 -14.98 11.15 -11.37
CA PHE A 419 -14.31 10.43 -10.27
C PHE A 419 -15.29 9.85 -9.24
N LYS A 420 -16.47 10.46 -9.05
CA LYS A 420 -17.56 9.84 -8.27
C LYS A 420 -18.00 8.50 -8.85
N GLU A 421 -18.09 8.43 -10.19
CA GLU A 421 -18.50 7.23 -10.90
C GLU A 421 -17.44 6.13 -10.79
N LEU A 422 -16.16 6.49 -11.00
CA LEU A 422 -15.03 5.56 -10.82
C LEU A 422 -14.98 5.02 -9.39
N PHE A 423 -15.22 5.86 -8.39
CA PHE A 423 -15.26 5.41 -7.00
C PHE A 423 -16.44 4.47 -6.72
N ASN A 424 -17.63 4.73 -7.28
CA ASN A 424 -18.77 3.82 -7.14
C ASN A 424 -18.49 2.47 -7.78
N MET A 425 -17.89 2.42 -8.98
CA MET A 425 -17.47 1.17 -9.61
C MET A 425 -16.56 0.33 -8.70
N ILE A 426 -15.65 0.98 -7.95
CA ILE A 426 -14.81 0.27 -6.98
C ILE A 426 -15.65 -0.30 -5.84
N LEU A 427 -16.56 0.50 -5.27
CA LEU A 427 -17.44 0.04 -4.19
C LEU A 427 -18.35 -1.11 -4.64
N ASP A 428 -18.80 -1.10 -5.88
CA ASP A 428 -19.70 -2.12 -6.43
C ASP A 428 -18.95 -3.41 -6.80
N SER A 429 -17.63 -3.32 -7.07
CA SER A 429 -16.79 -4.46 -7.47
C SER A 429 -16.76 -5.63 -6.47
N VAL A 430 -17.12 -5.42 -5.20
CA VAL A 430 -17.20 -6.51 -4.21
C VAL A 430 -18.48 -7.35 -4.32
N ASN A 431 -19.49 -6.87 -5.05
CA ASN A 431 -20.76 -7.57 -5.26
C ASN A 431 -20.84 -8.23 -6.64
N GLU A 432 -19.85 -7.99 -7.49
CA GLU A 432 -19.71 -8.60 -8.81
C GLU A 432 -18.93 -9.90 -8.66
N ASP A 433 -19.65 -11.02 -8.61
CA ASP A 433 -19.09 -12.38 -8.66
C ASP A 433 -18.50 -12.70 -10.04
#